data_AF-A0A932AP19-F1
#
_entry.id   AF-A0A932AP19-F1
#
_cell.length_a   1.000
_cell.length_b   1.000
_cell.length_c   1.000
_cell.angle_alpha   90.00
_cell.angle_beta   90.00
_cell.angle_gamma   90.00
#
_symmetry.space_group_name_H-M   'P 1'
#
loop_
_entity.id
_entity.type
_entity.pdbx_description
1 polymer ?
#
loop_
_entity_poly.entity_id
_entity_poly.type
_entity_poly.pdbx_seq_one_letter_code
_entity_poly.pdbx_strand_id
1 'polypeptide(L)'
;MTRHTLRIVAFAAVAALWAAGCGGKDDGAATRSCGAASQAASGAKSGSGASSGSSGGSSACPQTTGSSAAQPACQPVGGPVKAAERTVDVALTEWAISPSPATVATGKVGFRLTNVGKMAHELVVVKGAPASQPRTADGALDEAKLAKGAIAGEVEGFPAGKTCSGVFTLAPGTYTLLCNLTDTMNGTRMVHLAKGMVAGFEVRAT
;
A
#
# COMPACT_ATOMS: atom_id res chain seq x y z
N MET A 1 -33.44 39.62 -25.64
CA MET A 1 -34.41 39.25 -24.58
C MET A 1 -35.15 38.01 -25.05
N THR A 2 -34.74 36.83 -24.59
CA THR A 2 -35.42 35.58 -24.93
C THR A 2 -35.29 34.65 -23.74
N ARG A 3 -36.40 34.48 -23.02
CA ARG A 3 -36.52 33.71 -21.78
C ARG A 3 -36.78 32.25 -22.15
N HIS A 4 -35.95 31.33 -21.69
CA HIS A 4 -36.27 29.89 -21.71
C HIS A 4 -36.15 29.28 -20.31
N THR A 5 -37.28 29.37 -19.61
CA THR A 5 -37.94 28.32 -18.81
C THR A 5 -37.07 27.22 -18.23
N LEU A 6 -36.78 27.39 -16.93
CA LEU A 6 -36.33 26.39 -15.97
C LEU A 6 -37.36 25.26 -15.86
N ARG A 7 -36.99 24.03 -16.25
CA ARG A 7 -37.79 22.82 -16.00
C ARG A 7 -37.26 22.11 -14.76
N ILE A 8 -37.90 22.41 -13.63
CA ILE A 8 -37.82 21.65 -12.39
C ILE A 8 -38.58 20.34 -12.61
N VAL A 9 -37.88 19.21 -12.57
CA VAL A 9 -38.52 17.89 -12.46
C VAL A 9 -38.10 17.30 -11.13
N ALA A 10 -39.02 17.41 -10.16
CA ALA A 10 -38.94 16.71 -8.89
C ALA A 10 -39.25 15.22 -9.14
N PHE A 11 -38.35 14.33 -8.74
CA PHE A 11 -38.66 12.91 -8.59
C PHE A 11 -38.62 12.54 -7.12
N ALA A 12 -39.74 11.95 -6.69
CA ALA A 12 -40.10 11.63 -5.33
C ALA A 12 -39.22 10.53 -4.73
N ALA A 13 -39.01 10.65 -3.42
CA ALA A 13 -38.44 9.61 -2.56
C ALA A 13 -39.38 8.39 -2.50
N VAL A 14 -38.79 7.19 -2.60
CA VAL A 14 -39.42 5.94 -2.14
C VAL A 14 -38.45 5.29 -1.17
N ALA A 15 -38.78 5.42 0.12
CA ALA A 15 -38.16 4.65 1.19
C ALA A 15 -38.76 3.24 1.17
N ALA A 16 -37.91 2.22 1.04
CA ALA A 16 -38.28 0.83 1.28
C ALA A 16 -37.57 0.34 2.54
N LEU A 17 -38.36 0.25 3.61
CA LEU A 17 -38.03 -0.35 4.89
C LEU A 17 -38.22 -1.87 4.79
N TRP A 18 -37.18 -2.66 4.98
CA TRP A 18 -37.29 -4.09 5.28
C TRP A 18 -36.44 -4.40 6.51
N ALA A 19 -37.11 -4.81 7.57
CA ALA A 19 -36.52 -5.39 8.77
C ALA A 19 -36.90 -6.88 8.86
N ALA A 20 -36.11 -7.60 9.66
CA ALA A 20 -36.27 -8.98 10.14
C ALA A 20 -35.63 -10.10 9.29
N GLY A 21 -34.42 -10.49 9.71
CA GLY A 21 -33.83 -11.80 9.46
C GLY A 21 -32.88 -12.14 10.63
N CYS A 22 -33.18 -13.22 11.33
CA CYS A 22 -32.65 -13.59 12.64
C CYS A 22 -31.20 -14.11 12.65
N GLY A 23 -30.48 -13.80 13.73
CA GLY A 23 -29.84 -14.80 14.60
C GLY A 23 -28.58 -15.52 14.11
N GLY A 24 -27.41 -15.04 14.56
CA GLY A 24 -26.16 -15.79 14.61
C GLY A 24 -25.21 -15.09 15.58
N LYS A 25 -25.15 -15.58 16.81
CA LYS A 25 -24.35 -15.03 17.90
C LYS A 25 -23.04 -15.81 17.97
N ASP A 26 -22.04 -15.33 17.26
CA ASP A 26 -20.68 -15.86 17.32
C ASP A 26 -19.94 -15.21 18.48
N ASP A 27 -20.14 -15.74 19.69
CA ASP A 27 -19.38 -15.35 20.88
C ASP A 27 -18.01 -16.05 20.83
N GLY A 28 -17.13 -15.54 19.98
CA GLY A 28 -15.72 -15.92 19.89
C GLY A 28 -14.92 -15.47 21.12
N ALA A 29 -15.14 -16.11 22.26
CA ALA A 29 -14.38 -15.91 23.49
C ALA A 29 -13.75 -17.23 23.97
N ALA A 30 -12.75 -17.70 23.23
CA ALA A 30 -11.76 -18.64 23.76
C ALA A 30 -10.53 -17.86 24.26
N THR A 31 -10.71 -16.96 25.23
CA THR A 31 -9.61 -16.43 26.03
C THR A 31 -9.35 -17.42 27.18
N ARG A 32 -8.65 -18.52 26.88
CA ARG A 32 -8.03 -19.31 27.93
C ARG A 32 -6.79 -18.55 28.42
N SER A 33 -6.98 -17.80 29.49
CA SER A 33 -5.90 -17.20 30.28
C SER A 33 -4.91 -18.29 30.71
N CYS A 34 -3.72 -18.33 30.12
CA CYS A 34 -2.58 -18.99 30.74
C CYS A 34 -1.94 -17.98 31.69
N GLY A 35 -2.38 -18.01 32.95
CA GLY A 35 -1.82 -17.20 34.02
C GLY A 35 -0.33 -17.49 34.21
N ALA A 36 0.42 -16.43 34.44
CA ALA A 36 1.76 -16.50 34.99
C ALA A 36 1.71 -17.13 36.39
N ALA A 37 2.46 -18.20 36.61
CA ALA A 37 2.90 -18.61 37.94
C ALA A 37 4.19 -19.42 37.83
N SER A 38 5.29 -18.72 38.06
CA SER A 38 6.52 -19.23 38.65
C SER A 38 6.26 -20.21 39.81
N GLN A 39 6.96 -21.35 39.82
CA GLN A 39 7.71 -21.85 40.98
C GLN A 39 8.48 -23.14 40.67
N ALA A 40 9.64 -23.23 41.33
CA ALA A 40 10.64 -24.28 41.27
C ALA A 40 10.22 -25.57 42.00
N ALA A 41 10.82 -26.71 41.63
CA ALA A 41 11.62 -27.58 42.51
C ALA A 41 11.76 -29.02 41.95
N SER A 42 13.02 -29.45 41.86
CA SER A 42 13.61 -30.74 42.30
C SER A 42 12.91 -32.08 42.04
N GLY A 43 13.64 -33.02 41.41
CA GLY A 43 13.45 -34.46 41.64
C GLY A 43 13.88 -35.36 40.48
N ALA A 44 15.02 -36.03 40.61
CA ALA A 44 15.50 -37.06 39.69
C ALA A 44 14.65 -38.35 39.75
N LYS A 45 14.53 -39.07 38.62
CA LYS A 45 14.61 -40.54 38.55
C LYS A 45 14.72 -41.04 37.10
N SER A 46 15.62 -42.01 36.95
CA SER A 46 15.90 -42.82 35.76
C SER A 46 14.80 -43.85 35.52
N GLY A 47 14.50 -44.16 34.26
CA GLY A 47 13.54 -45.19 33.87
C GLY A 47 13.41 -45.33 32.35
N SER A 48 14.05 -46.36 31.81
CA SER A 48 13.88 -46.80 30.42
C SER A 48 12.51 -47.45 30.22
N GLY A 49 11.78 -47.05 29.19
CA GLY A 49 10.53 -47.67 28.79
C GLY A 49 10.13 -47.25 27.39
N ALA A 50 10.23 -48.20 26.45
CA ALA A 50 9.71 -48.06 25.09
C ALA A 50 8.22 -48.44 25.08
N SER A 51 7.37 -47.56 24.56
CA SER A 51 6.06 -47.93 24.03
C SER A 51 5.53 -46.85 23.09
N SER A 52 5.10 -47.31 21.92
CA SER A 52 4.50 -46.60 20.81
C SER A 52 3.22 -45.84 21.18
N GLY A 53 3.03 -44.64 20.64
CA GLY A 53 1.80 -43.87 20.78
C GLY A 53 1.80 -42.57 19.97
N SER A 54 0.72 -42.37 19.23
CA SER A 54 0.48 -41.40 18.14
C SER A 54 0.59 -39.90 18.48
N SER A 55 0.85 -39.12 17.41
CA SER A 55 0.40 -37.74 17.17
C SER A 55 0.70 -36.68 18.24
N GLY A 56 1.89 -36.08 18.15
CA GLY A 56 2.24 -34.83 18.83
C GLY A 56 2.31 -33.68 17.84
N GLY A 57 1.14 -33.10 17.50
CA GLY A 57 1.09 -31.79 16.88
C GLY A 57 1.69 -30.78 17.86
N SER A 58 2.88 -30.27 17.55
CA SER A 58 3.48 -29.19 18.31
C SER A 58 2.65 -27.93 18.04
N SER A 59 1.64 -27.71 18.87
CA SER A 59 0.93 -26.45 18.97
C SER A 59 1.91 -25.41 19.52
N ALA A 60 2.71 -24.84 18.63
CA ALA A 60 3.41 -23.60 18.89
C ALA A 60 2.35 -22.55 19.27
N CYS A 61 2.58 -21.85 20.38
CA CYS A 61 1.76 -20.72 20.75
C CYS A 61 1.69 -19.74 19.57
N PRO A 62 0.50 -19.28 19.14
CA PRO A 62 0.43 -18.22 18.15
C PRO A 62 1.07 -16.97 18.77
N GLN A 63 2.22 -16.58 18.24
CA GLN A 63 2.75 -15.25 18.47
C GLN A 63 1.71 -14.27 17.95
N THR A 64 1.19 -13.43 18.83
CA THR A 64 0.38 -12.27 18.45
C THR A 64 1.30 -11.26 17.77
N THR A 65 1.68 -11.52 16.53
CA THR A 65 2.13 -10.48 15.62
C THR A 65 0.93 -9.58 15.38
N GLY A 66 1.08 -8.28 15.65
CA GLY A 66 0.06 -7.28 15.36
C GLY A 66 -0.49 -7.50 13.96
N SER A 67 -1.82 -7.49 13.85
CA SER A 67 -2.55 -7.74 12.62
C SER A 67 -2.29 -6.60 11.64
N SER A 68 -1.22 -6.69 10.84
CA SER A 68 -1.16 -5.99 9.56
C SER A 68 -2.14 -6.71 8.64
N ALA A 69 -3.24 -6.04 8.30
CA ALA A 69 -4.09 -6.50 7.21
C ALA A 69 -3.19 -6.82 6.01
N ALA A 70 -3.33 -8.03 5.44
CA ALA A 70 -2.54 -8.44 4.30
C ALA A 70 -2.71 -7.41 3.18
N GLN A 71 -1.62 -6.76 2.78
CA GLN A 71 -1.68 -5.72 1.75
C GLN A 71 -2.04 -6.34 0.41
N PRO A 72 -2.80 -5.61 -0.43
CA PRO A 72 -3.32 -6.14 -1.69
C PRO A 72 -2.16 -6.55 -2.60
N ALA A 73 -2.36 -7.62 -3.37
CA ALA A 73 -1.42 -8.00 -4.39
C ALA A 73 -1.30 -6.88 -5.45
N CYS A 74 -0.13 -6.77 -6.08
CA CYS A 74 0.11 -5.82 -7.17
C CYS A 74 -1.02 -5.83 -8.20
N GLN A 75 -1.51 -4.63 -8.55
CA GLN A 75 -2.43 -4.40 -9.66
C GLN A 75 -1.74 -3.53 -10.72
N PRO A 76 -1.32 -4.11 -11.87
CA PRO A 76 -0.73 -3.32 -12.94
C PRO A 76 -1.70 -2.29 -13.53
N VAL A 77 -1.20 -1.11 -13.89
CA VAL A 77 -1.99 -0.04 -14.52
C VAL A 77 -1.47 0.32 -15.91
N GLY A 78 -2.34 0.83 -16.78
CA GLY A 78 -1.93 1.36 -18.09
C GLY A 78 -1.55 0.31 -19.14
N GLY A 79 -1.76 -0.98 -18.86
CA GLY A 79 -1.50 -2.09 -19.78
C GLY A 79 -0.11 -2.72 -19.63
N PRO A 80 0.24 -3.68 -20.51
CA PRO A 80 1.50 -4.41 -20.39
C PRO A 80 2.69 -3.50 -20.71
N VAL A 81 3.74 -3.58 -19.88
CA VAL A 81 5.00 -2.81 -20.09
C VAL A 81 5.64 -3.08 -21.46
N LYS A 82 5.41 -4.26 -22.06
CA LYS A 82 5.87 -4.58 -23.42
C LYS A 82 5.31 -3.64 -24.50
N ALA A 83 4.20 -2.95 -24.22
CA ALA A 83 3.61 -1.95 -25.10
C ALA A 83 4.12 -0.52 -24.84
N ALA A 84 5.02 -0.32 -23.87
CA ALA A 84 5.64 0.98 -23.62
C ALA A 84 6.75 1.26 -24.64
N GLU A 85 6.91 2.53 -25.00
CA GLU A 85 7.96 3.00 -25.91
C GLU A 85 9.31 3.07 -25.20
N ARG A 86 9.29 3.36 -23.90
CA ARG A 86 10.45 3.40 -23.01
C ARG A 86 10.13 2.59 -21.77
N THR A 87 11.14 1.96 -21.19
CA THR A 87 10.98 1.29 -19.90
C THR A 87 12.02 1.76 -18.90
N VAL A 88 11.58 1.94 -17.66
CA VAL A 88 12.39 2.33 -16.52
C VAL A 88 12.26 1.24 -15.47
N ASP A 89 13.39 0.67 -15.05
CA ASP A 89 13.42 -0.19 -13.87
C ASP A 89 13.45 0.68 -12.62
N VAL A 90 12.62 0.36 -11.64
CA VAL A 90 12.49 1.14 -10.40
C VAL A 90 12.61 0.20 -9.21
N ALA A 91 13.66 0.39 -8.43
CA ALA A 91 13.77 -0.26 -7.13
C ALA A 91 13.11 0.62 -6.05
N LEU A 92 12.25 0.01 -5.25
CA LEU A 92 11.63 0.60 -4.07
C LEU A 92 12.26 -0.07 -2.84
N THR A 93 12.88 0.74 -1.98
CA THR A 93 13.38 0.34 -0.66
C THR A 93 12.83 1.31 0.37
N GLU A 94 12.96 0.96 1.65
CA GLU A 94 12.69 1.90 2.73
C GLU A 94 13.32 3.25 2.45
N TRP A 95 12.44 4.25 2.29
CA TRP A 95 12.78 5.66 2.16
C TRP A 95 13.48 6.07 0.87
N ALA A 96 13.56 5.20 -0.14
CA ALA A 96 14.16 5.55 -1.43
C ALA A 96 13.42 4.96 -2.63
N ILE A 97 13.42 5.74 -3.72
CA ILE A 97 12.98 5.31 -5.04
C ILE A 97 14.18 5.48 -5.97
N SER A 98 14.55 4.41 -6.68
CA SER A 98 15.71 4.43 -7.57
C SER A 98 15.31 4.07 -9.00
N PRO A 99 14.96 5.06 -9.84
CA PRO A 99 14.70 4.83 -11.25
C PRO A 99 16.00 4.66 -12.04
N SER A 100 16.00 3.71 -12.98
CA SER A 100 17.08 3.47 -13.92
C SER A 100 16.51 3.21 -15.32
N PRO A 101 16.73 4.12 -16.29
CA PRO A 101 17.36 5.43 -16.15
C PRO A 101 16.46 6.44 -15.41
N ALA A 102 17.06 7.51 -14.86
CA ALA A 102 16.32 8.64 -14.27
C ALA A 102 15.82 9.67 -15.31
N THR A 103 16.15 9.46 -16.59
CA THR A 103 15.75 10.32 -17.69
C THR A 103 15.36 9.50 -18.91
N VAL A 104 14.24 9.83 -19.55
CA VAL A 104 13.75 9.18 -20.77
C VAL A 104 13.22 10.21 -21.77
N ALA A 105 12.97 9.81 -23.01
CA ALA A 105 12.18 10.61 -23.95
C ALA A 105 10.68 10.55 -23.61
N THR A 106 9.96 11.60 -24.00
CA THR A 106 8.49 11.70 -23.92
C THR A 106 7.79 10.56 -24.64
N GLY A 107 6.56 10.25 -24.22
CA GLY A 107 5.72 9.21 -24.79
C GLY A 107 5.20 8.21 -23.77
N LYS A 108 4.94 6.96 -24.21
CA LYS A 108 4.49 5.87 -23.32
C LYS A 108 5.67 5.33 -22.51
N VAL A 109 5.76 5.74 -21.24
CA VAL A 109 6.79 5.30 -20.29
C VAL A 109 6.23 4.20 -19.41
N GLY A 110 6.84 3.02 -19.46
CA GLY A 110 6.57 1.90 -18.57
C GLY A 110 7.54 1.89 -17.39
N PHE A 111 7.02 1.79 -16.17
CA PHE A 111 7.81 1.56 -14.97
C PHE A 111 7.69 0.10 -14.54
N ARG A 112 8.82 -0.60 -14.44
CA ARG A 112 8.92 -1.94 -13.85
C ARG A 112 9.37 -1.78 -12.41
N LEU A 113 8.46 -2.00 -11.49
CA LEU A 113 8.67 -1.78 -10.07
C LEU A 113 9.12 -3.08 -9.41
N THR A 114 10.18 -3.03 -8.61
CA THR A 114 10.57 -4.11 -7.70
C THR A 114 10.64 -3.55 -6.30
N ASN A 115 9.80 -4.06 -5.40
CA ASN A 115 9.89 -3.74 -3.99
C ASN A 115 10.90 -4.68 -3.33
N VAL A 116 12.12 -4.18 -3.17
CA VAL A 116 13.25 -4.88 -2.52
C VAL A 116 13.37 -4.50 -1.04
N GLY A 117 12.45 -3.68 -0.54
CA GLY A 117 12.33 -3.35 0.88
C GLY A 117 11.65 -4.46 1.69
N LYS A 118 11.26 -4.09 2.91
CA LYS A 118 10.58 -4.91 3.91
C LYS A 118 9.14 -4.45 4.17
N MET A 119 8.78 -3.22 3.76
CA MET A 119 7.41 -2.69 3.83
C MET A 119 6.78 -2.65 2.44
N ALA A 120 5.46 -2.43 2.35
CA ALA A 120 4.88 -2.10 1.05
C ALA A 120 5.25 -0.69 0.61
N HIS A 121 5.34 -0.55 -0.69
CA HIS A 121 5.63 0.70 -1.36
C HIS A 121 4.71 0.87 -2.55
N GLU A 122 4.45 2.12 -2.88
CA GLU A 122 3.70 2.52 -4.07
C GLU A 122 4.60 3.34 -4.99
N LEU A 123 4.11 3.66 -6.18
CA LEU A 123 4.70 4.67 -7.05
C LEU A 123 3.62 5.67 -7.44
N VAL A 124 3.76 6.92 -7.02
CA VAL A 124 2.99 8.06 -7.54
C VAL A 124 3.91 8.89 -8.44
N VAL A 125 3.42 9.24 -9.63
CA VAL A 125 4.14 10.06 -10.61
C VAL A 125 3.49 11.45 -10.66
N VAL A 126 4.17 12.47 -10.14
CA VAL A 126 3.64 13.84 -10.06
C VAL A 126 4.48 14.79 -10.90
N LYS A 127 3.86 15.71 -11.62
CA LYS A 127 4.58 16.76 -12.35
C LYS A 127 5.32 17.70 -11.39
N GLY A 128 6.47 18.20 -11.81
CA GLY A 128 7.33 19.11 -11.04
C GLY A 128 8.46 18.40 -10.30
N ALA A 129 9.39 19.20 -9.78
CA ALA A 129 10.55 18.70 -9.03
C ALA A 129 10.16 18.25 -7.62
N PRO A 130 10.93 17.36 -6.97
CA PRO A 130 10.65 16.92 -5.60
C PRO A 130 10.50 18.07 -4.61
N ALA A 131 11.33 19.11 -4.74
CA ALA A 131 11.33 20.28 -3.86
C ALA A 131 10.10 21.20 -4.05
N SER A 132 9.36 21.08 -5.15
CA SER A 132 8.16 21.88 -5.40
C SER A 132 6.87 21.19 -4.97
N GLN A 133 6.92 19.93 -4.54
CA GLN A 133 5.70 19.19 -4.18
C GLN A 133 5.14 19.73 -2.86
N PRO A 134 3.88 20.17 -2.81
CA PRO A 134 3.27 20.70 -1.60
C PRO A 134 3.13 19.59 -0.56
N ARG A 135 3.43 19.92 0.70
CA ARG A 135 3.35 18.97 1.81
C ARG A 135 2.37 19.42 2.88
N THR A 136 1.73 18.45 3.51
CA THR A 136 1.00 18.62 4.77
C THR A 136 1.98 18.80 5.93
N ALA A 137 1.47 19.13 7.12
CA ALA A 137 2.31 19.32 8.31
C ALA A 137 3.06 18.03 8.74
N ASP A 138 2.49 16.85 8.48
CA ASP A 138 3.13 15.55 8.74
C ASP A 138 4.01 15.06 7.57
N GLY A 139 4.17 15.87 6.53
CA GLY A 139 5.09 15.62 5.41
C GLY A 139 4.53 14.74 4.29
N ALA A 140 3.24 14.40 4.32
CA ALA A 140 2.53 13.78 3.19
C ALA A 140 2.35 14.76 2.04
N LEU A 141 2.07 14.24 0.85
CA LEU A 141 1.71 15.03 -0.31
C LEU A 141 0.37 15.72 -0.04
N ASP A 142 0.33 17.04 -0.17
CA ASP A 142 -0.90 17.81 -0.06
C ASP A 142 -1.58 17.88 -1.43
N GLU A 143 -2.32 16.83 -1.76
CA GLU A 143 -2.97 16.68 -3.07
C GLU A 143 -3.99 17.79 -3.37
N ALA A 144 -4.60 18.39 -2.33
CA ALA A 144 -5.55 19.48 -2.49
C ALA A 144 -4.88 20.77 -3.02
N LYS A 145 -3.56 20.91 -2.84
CA LYS A 145 -2.77 22.03 -3.36
C LYS A 145 -2.14 21.75 -4.73
N LEU A 146 -2.31 20.54 -5.27
CA LEU A 146 -1.81 20.22 -6.60
C LEU A 146 -2.68 20.86 -7.68
N ALA A 147 -2.04 21.31 -8.77
CA ALA A 147 -2.77 21.69 -9.97
C ALA A 147 -3.55 20.49 -10.51
N LYS A 148 -4.72 20.74 -11.10
CA LYS A 148 -5.53 19.69 -11.73
C LYS A 148 -4.70 18.94 -12.77
N GLY A 149 -4.62 17.61 -12.64
CA GLY A 149 -3.84 16.76 -13.55
C GLY A 149 -2.32 16.78 -13.31
N ALA A 150 -1.87 17.29 -12.15
CA ALA A 150 -0.46 17.20 -11.75
C ALA A 150 -0.03 15.75 -11.48
N ILE A 151 -0.90 14.93 -10.87
CA ILE A 151 -0.70 13.48 -10.77
C ILE A 151 -0.88 12.88 -12.17
N ALA A 152 0.20 12.37 -12.73
CA ALA A 152 0.21 11.69 -14.03
C ALA A 152 -0.28 10.25 -13.93
N GLY A 153 -0.18 9.65 -12.75
CA GLY A 153 -0.74 8.35 -12.41
C GLY A 153 -0.03 7.73 -11.21
N GLU A 154 -0.53 6.57 -10.79
CA GLU A 154 0.01 5.83 -9.67
C GLU A 154 -0.07 4.31 -9.89
N VAL A 155 0.81 3.59 -9.21
CA VAL A 155 0.69 2.16 -8.95
C VAL A 155 0.48 2.01 -7.46
N GLU A 156 -0.69 1.48 -7.09
CA GLU A 156 -1.10 1.21 -5.71
C GLU A 156 -0.06 0.42 -4.91
N GLY A 157 -0.08 0.63 -3.59
CA GLY A 157 0.84 -0.02 -2.67
C GLY A 157 0.83 -1.55 -2.79
N PHE A 158 2.02 -2.15 -2.95
CA PHE A 158 2.17 -3.59 -3.09
C PHE A 158 3.26 -4.18 -2.17
N PRO A 159 3.16 -5.46 -1.77
CA PRO A 159 3.95 -6.01 -0.67
C PRO A 159 5.45 -6.10 -0.98
N ALA A 160 6.25 -6.18 0.08
CA ALA A 160 7.68 -6.46 0.01
C ALA A 160 8.00 -7.75 -0.76
N GLY A 161 9.13 -7.74 -1.48
CA GLY A 161 9.59 -8.87 -2.29
C GLY A 161 8.74 -9.16 -3.53
N LYS A 162 7.82 -8.27 -3.90
CA LYS A 162 6.99 -8.39 -5.11
C LYS A 162 7.43 -7.41 -6.17
N THR A 163 6.96 -7.65 -7.39
CA THR A 163 7.12 -6.76 -8.53
C THR A 163 5.76 -6.22 -8.97
N CYS A 164 5.75 -5.03 -9.55
CA CYS A 164 4.56 -4.44 -10.16
C CYS A 164 4.91 -3.61 -11.40
N SER A 165 3.91 -3.05 -12.06
CA SER A 165 4.16 -2.20 -13.21
C SER A 165 3.07 -1.18 -13.49
N GLY A 166 3.46 -0.04 -14.05
CA GLY A 166 2.53 0.97 -14.58
C GLY A 166 3.03 1.56 -15.89
N VAL A 167 2.13 1.80 -16.83
CA VAL A 167 2.45 2.50 -18.09
C VAL A 167 1.71 3.82 -18.14
N PHE A 168 2.45 4.92 -18.34
CA PHE A 168 1.90 6.27 -18.34
C PHE A 168 2.36 7.02 -19.59
N THR A 169 1.47 7.83 -20.17
CA THR A 169 1.85 8.76 -21.24
C THR A 169 2.36 10.04 -20.60
N LEU A 170 3.67 10.29 -20.69
CA LEU A 170 4.32 11.43 -20.08
C LEU A 170 4.77 12.42 -21.15
N ALA A 171 4.38 13.69 -21.00
CA ALA A 171 4.87 14.80 -21.80
C ALA A 171 6.27 15.24 -21.33
N PRO A 172 7.04 16.01 -22.14
CA PRO A 172 8.30 16.56 -21.69
C PRO A 172 8.14 17.39 -20.42
N GLY A 173 9.06 17.23 -19.47
CA GLY A 173 9.05 17.95 -18.20
C GLY A 173 9.77 17.23 -17.08
N THR A 174 9.79 17.88 -15.92
CA THR A 174 10.29 17.31 -14.66
C THR A 174 9.15 16.63 -13.92
N TYR A 175 9.44 15.49 -13.33
CA TYR A 175 8.52 14.70 -12.53
C TYR A 175 9.16 14.32 -11.19
N THR A 176 8.30 14.06 -10.22
CA THR A 176 8.61 13.50 -8.94
C THR A 176 8.01 12.10 -8.89
N LEU A 177 8.86 11.11 -8.63
CA LEU A 177 8.43 9.78 -8.24
C LEU A 177 8.39 9.74 -6.72
N LEU A 178 7.29 9.32 -6.11
CA LEU A 178 7.16 9.30 -4.65
C LEU A 178 6.31 8.12 -4.16
N CYS A 179 6.43 7.82 -2.86
CA CYS A 179 5.51 6.95 -2.13
C CYS A 179 4.88 7.76 -1.00
N ASN A 180 3.59 8.04 -1.09
CA ASN A 180 2.78 8.78 -0.12
C ASN A 180 2.05 7.88 0.90
N LEU A 181 2.24 6.56 0.84
CA LEU A 181 1.71 5.63 1.85
C LEU A 181 2.02 6.07 3.28
N THR A 182 1.07 5.75 4.15
CA THR A 182 1.19 6.00 5.59
C THR A 182 1.01 4.74 6.39
N ASP A 183 1.80 4.59 7.43
CA ASP A 183 1.76 3.47 8.36
C ASP A 183 1.72 3.99 9.81
N THR A 184 1.55 3.10 10.78
CA THR A 184 1.60 3.39 12.21
C THR A 184 2.68 2.55 12.88
N MET A 185 3.71 3.20 13.43
CA MET A 185 4.77 2.54 14.19
C MET A 185 4.77 3.07 15.62
N ASN A 186 4.65 2.18 16.61
CA ASN A 186 4.59 2.52 18.04
C ASN A 186 3.53 3.59 18.38
N GLY A 187 2.36 3.49 17.75
CA GLY A 187 1.26 4.45 17.92
C GLY A 187 1.47 5.81 17.23
N THR A 188 2.56 5.97 16.49
CA THR A 188 2.87 7.19 15.76
C THR A 188 2.67 6.98 14.26
N ARG A 189 1.92 7.88 13.62
CA ARG A 189 1.75 7.91 12.17
C ARG A 189 3.09 8.22 11.49
N MET A 190 3.41 7.44 10.48
CA MET A 190 4.61 7.56 9.67
C MET A 190 4.21 7.68 8.21
N VAL A 191 4.71 8.72 7.54
CA VAL A 191 4.48 8.96 6.12
C VAL A 191 5.76 8.60 5.37
N HIS A 192 5.69 7.72 4.38
CA HIS A 192 6.87 7.26 3.64
C HIS A 192 7.57 8.42 2.92
N LEU A 193 6.79 9.32 2.33
CA LEU A 193 7.28 10.53 1.69
C LEU A 193 8.03 11.46 2.65
N ALA A 194 7.57 11.58 3.90
CA ALA A 194 8.22 12.39 4.93
C ALA A 194 9.57 11.79 5.39
N LYS A 195 9.75 10.48 5.25
CA LYS A 195 11.02 9.80 5.52
C LYS A 195 12.03 9.92 4.38
N GLY A 196 11.63 10.48 3.24
CA GLY A 196 12.50 10.72 2.09
C GLY A 196 12.21 9.85 0.87
N MET A 197 11.10 9.09 0.85
CA MET A 197 10.76 8.20 -0.26
C MET A 197 10.29 8.96 -1.51
N VAL A 198 11.24 9.62 -2.17
CA VAL A 198 11.04 10.51 -3.30
C VAL A 198 12.27 10.52 -4.21
N ALA A 199 12.07 10.65 -5.52
CA ALA A 199 13.12 10.80 -6.51
C ALA A 199 12.70 11.78 -7.63
N GLY A 200 13.69 12.48 -8.19
CA GLY A 200 13.50 13.26 -9.41
C GLY A 200 13.54 12.35 -10.64
N PHE A 201 12.71 12.68 -11.64
CA PHE A 201 12.67 11.98 -12.92
C PHE A 201 12.45 12.99 -14.05
N GLU A 202 13.16 12.82 -15.16
CA GLU A 202 13.10 13.76 -16.29
C GLU A 202 12.57 13.09 -17.55
N VAL A 203 11.66 13.79 -18.23
CA VAL A 203 11.16 13.40 -19.54
C VAL A 203 11.57 14.47 -20.53
N ARG A 204 12.41 14.11 -21.50
CA ARG A 204 12.90 15.03 -22.54
C ARG A 204 12.01 15.00 -23.78
N ALA A 205 11.96 16.10 -24.52
CA ALA A 205 11.45 16.07 -25.88
C ALA A 205 12.29 15.13 -26.75
N THR A 206 11.67 14.53 -27.76
CA THR A 206 12.34 13.72 -28.80
C THR A 206 13.09 14.58 -29.78
#